data_AF-A0A7J8TWM3-F1
#
_entry.id   AF-A0A7J8TWM3-F1
#
_cell.length_a   1.000
_cell.length_b   1.000
_cell.length_c   1.000
_cell.angle_alpha   90.00
_cell.angle_beta   90.00
_cell.angle_gamma   90.00
#
_symmetry.space_group_name_H-M   'P 1'
#
loop_
_entity.id
_entity.type
_entity.pdbx_description
1 polymer ?
#
loop_
_entity_poly.entity_id
_entity_poly.type
_entity_poly.pdbx_seq_one_letter_code
_entity_poly.pdbx_strand_id
1 'polypeptide(L)' 'MLEKVLPHAMLKAKPNLELRIRTLKKYWATVYDMLNIVEEIDVEDVTTTNNIEEGNNYHECENDVSL' A
#
# COMPACT_ATOMS: atom_id res chain seq x y z
N MET A 1 -6.21 -20.83 22.21
CA MET A 1 -7.27 -21.88 22.25
C MET A 1 -6.69 -23.28 22.06
N LEU A 2 -5.76 -23.50 21.13
CA LEU A 2 -5.15 -24.81 20.86
C LEU A 2 -4.31 -25.38 22.03
N GLU A 3 -3.59 -24.55 22.77
CA GLU A 3 -2.79 -24.97 23.96
C GLU A 3 -3.63 -25.59 25.09
N LYS A 4 -4.91 -25.21 25.21
CA LYS A 4 -5.82 -25.80 26.20
C LYS A 4 -6.36 -27.16 25.78
N VAL A 5 -6.39 -27.45 24.48
CA VAL A 5 -6.93 -28.69 23.90
C VAL A 5 -5.89 -29.82 23.96
N LEU A 6 -4.60 -29.50 23.87
CA LEU A 6 -3.51 -30.47 24.00
C LEU A 6 -2.37 -29.92 24.89
N PRO A 7 -2.58 -29.83 26.22
CA PRO A 7 -1.59 -29.28 27.15
C PRO A 7 -0.34 -30.16 27.34
N HIS A 8 -0.31 -31.37 26.77
CA HIS A 8 0.84 -32.28 26.80
C HIS A 8 1.38 -32.61 25.39
N ALA A 9 0.84 -31.99 24.34
CA ALA A 9 1.47 -32.08 23.03
C ALA A 9 2.73 -31.23 23.04
N MET A 10 3.86 -31.86 23.35
CA MET A 10 5.18 -31.27 23.27
C MET A 10 5.55 -31.08 21.78
N LEU A 11 4.86 -30.17 21.10
CA LEU A 11 5.11 -29.75 19.72
C LEU A 11 6.34 -28.83 19.69
N LYS A 12 7.46 -29.32 20.22
CA LYS A 12 8.73 -28.65 20.08
C LYS A 12 9.17 -28.87 18.63
N ALA A 13 8.96 -27.86 17.80
CA ALA A 13 9.48 -27.86 16.45
C ALA A 13 10.99 -28.12 16.53
N LYS A 14 11.51 -29.00 15.68
CA LYS A 14 12.97 -29.16 15.57
C LYS A 14 13.57 -27.76 15.34
N PRO A 15 14.74 -27.43 15.92
CA PRO A 15 15.30 -26.07 15.83
C PRO A 15 15.46 -25.57 14.38
N ASN A 16 15.66 -26.48 13.43
CA ASN A 16 15.69 -26.14 11.99
C ASN A 16 14.31 -25.72 11.43
N LEU A 17 13.21 -26.27 11.95
CA LEU A 17 11.84 -25.90 11.59
C LEU A 17 11.43 -24.59 12.25
N GLU A 18 11.82 -24.38 13.51
CA GLU A 18 11.57 -23.14 14.23
C GLU A 18 12.25 -21.94 13.53
N LEU A 19 13.49 -22.12 13.09
CA LEU A 19 14.20 -21.11 12.30
C LEU A 19 13.50 -20.82 10.97
N ARG A 20 13.05 -21.86 10.24
CA ARG A 20 12.32 -21.68 8.97
C ARG A 20 10.99 -20.97 9.17
N ILE A 21 10.23 -21.33 10.21
CA ILE A 21 8.97 -20.66 10.56
C ILE A 21 9.22 -19.20 10.93
N ARG A 22 10.27 -18.90 11.71
CA ARG A 22 10.65 -17.54 12.06
C ARG A 22 11.01 -16.71 10.82
N THR A 23 11.77 -17.28 9.90
CA THR A 23 12.13 -16.64 8.64
C THR A 23 10.90 -16.39 7.77
N LEU A 24 10.01 -17.38 7.64
CA LEU A 24 8.79 -17.27 6.86
C LEU A 24 7.84 -16.18 7.41
N LYS A 25 7.69 -16.10 8.74
CA LYS A 25 6.93 -15.03 9.38
C LYS A 25 7.47 -13.63 9.06
N LYS A 26 8.80 -13.46 9.04
CA LYS A 26 9.43 -12.18 8.68
C LYS A 26 9.18 -11.81 7.22
N TYR A 27 9.38 -12.74 6.29
CA TYR A 27 9.10 -12.49 4.87
C TYR A 27 7.64 -12.13 4.62
N TRP A 28 6.72 -12.81 5.29
CA TRP A 28 5.29 -12.56 5.11
C TRP A 28 4.89 -11.18 5.63
N ALA A 29 5.46 -10.73 6.76
CA ALA A 29 5.27 -9.36 7.23
C ALA A 29 5.72 -8.34 6.18
N THR A 30 6.90 -8.51 5.58
CA THR A 30 7.39 -7.63 4.50
C THR A 30 6.47 -7.60 3.29
N VAL A 31 5.90 -8.74 2.88
CA VAL A 31 4.95 -8.80 1.77
C VAL A 31 3.66 -8.03 2.10
N TYR A 32 3.16 -8.15 3.33
CA TYR A 32 1.99 -7.39 3.78
C TYR A 32 2.25 -5.89 3.81
N ASP A 33 3.40 -5.47 4.32
CA ASP A 33 3.79 -4.05 4.37
C ASP A 33 3.85 -3.47 2.95
N MET A 34 4.42 -4.21 1.99
CA MET A 34 4.46 -3.80 0.58
C MET A 34 3.07 -3.70 -0.04
N LEU A 35 2.18 -4.65 0.24
CA LEU A 35 0.83 -4.65 -0.30
C LEU A 35 0.01 -3.45 0.22
N ASN A 36 0.17 -3.10 1.50
CA ASN A 36 -0.50 -1.96 2.11
C ASN A 36 -0.05 -0.63 1.48
N ILE A 37 1.23 -0.48 1.15
CA ILE A 37 1.75 0.71 0.45
C ILE A 37 1.15 0.82 -0.95
N VAL A 38 0.96 -0.30 -1.66
CA VAL A 38 0.36 -0.30 -3.00
C VAL A 38 -1.11 0.09 -2.96
N GLU A 39 -1.87 -0.36 -1.96
CA GLU A 39 -3.28 0.02 -1.77
C GLU A 39 -3.42 1.53 -1.48
N GLU A 40 -2.47 2.13 -0.76
CA GLU A 40 -2.46 3.56 -0.46
C GLU A 40 -2.15 4.43 -1.70
N ILE A 41 -1.24 3.96 -2.57
CA ILE A 41 -0.87 4.69 -3.80
C ILE A 41 -2.01 4.73 -4.82
N ASP A 42 -2.85 3.69 -4.91
CA ASP A 42 -3.99 3.65 -5.84
C ASP A 42 -5.12 4.63 -5.45
N VAL A 43 -5.17 5.05 -4.18
CA VAL A 43 -6.15 6.03 -3.68
C VAL A 43 -5.68 7.47 -3.91
N GLU A 44 -4.40 7.78 -3.72
CA GLU A 44 -3.90 9.15 -3.82
C GLU A 44 -3.65 9.63 -5.27
N ASP A 45 -3.14 8.77 -6.16
CA ASP A 45 -2.82 9.15 -7.55
C ASP A 45 -4.08 9.39 -8.41
N VAL A 46 -5.19 8.71 -8.08
CA VAL A 46 -6.52 8.97 -8.69
C VAL A 46 -7.11 10.32 -8.24
N THR A 47 -6.74 10.85 -7.07
CA THR A 47 -7.31 12.11 -6.52
C THR A 47 -6.51 13.38 -6.87
N THR A 48 -5.32 13.22 -7.43
CA THR A 48 -4.48 14.36 -7.86
C THR A 48 -4.65 14.62 -9.37
N THR A 49 -4.97 13.60 -10.17
CA THR A 49 -5.12 13.70 -11.63
C THR A 49 -6.47 14.26 -12.09
N ASN A 50 -7.48 14.29 -11.22
CA ASN A 50 -8.84 14.79 -11.50
C ASN A 50 -9.08 16.25 -11.08
N ASN A 51 -8.05 16.96 -10.58
CA ASN A 51 -8.14 18.37 -10.18
C ASN A 51 -7.26 19.33 -11.02
N ILE A 52 -6.71 18.87 -12.15
CA ILE A 52 -6.20 19.81 -13.16
C ILE A 52 -7.43 20.38 -13.87
N GLU A 53 -8.08 21.35 -13.22
CA GLU A 53 -8.95 22.29 -13.92
C GLU A 53 -8.08 22.95 -14.98
N GLU A 54 -8.28 22.51 -16.23
CA GLU A 54 -7.73 23.12 -17.43
C GLU A 54 -8.38 24.52 -17.55
N GLY A 55 -7.84 25.45 -16.75
CA GLY A 55 -8.17 26.86 -16.77
C GLY A 55 -7.62 27.47 -18.04
N ASN A 56 -8.35 27.31 -19.13
CA ASN A 56 -8.09 27.92 -20.43
C ASN A 56 -8.27 29.45 -20.30
N ASN A 57 -7.28 30.16 -19.76
CA ASN A 57 -7.27 31.62 -19.82
C ASN A 57 -6.81 32.05 -21.23
N TYR A 58 -7.73 31.93 -22.19
CA TYR A 58 -7.61 32.68 -23.44
C TYR A 58 -7.87 34.15 -23.10
N HIS A 59 -6.79 34.91 -22.88
CA HIS A 59 -6.89 36.36 -22.82
C HIS A 59 -7.22 36.84 -24.23
N GLU A 60 -8.49 37.11 -24.48
CA GLU A 60 -8.94 37.82 -25.67
C GLU A 60 -8.25 39.18 -25.64
N CYS A 61 -7.38 39.41 -26.63
CA CYS A 61 -6.70 40.67 -26.83
C CYS A 61 -7.71 41.55 -27.57
N GLU A 62 -8.41 42.42 -26.84
CA GLU A 62 -9.27 43.44 -27.46
C GLU A 62 -8.37 44.33 -28.34
N ASN A 63 -8.51 44.16 -29.66
CA ASN A 63 -7.91 45.07 -30.62
C ASN A 63 -8.70 46.38 -30.57
N ASP A 64 -8.22 47.36 -29.83
CA ASP A 64 -8.61 48.76 -30.02
C ASP A 64 -8.12 49.23 -31.40
N VAL A 65 -8.91 48.95 -32.43
CA VAL A 65 -8.82 49.63 -33.74
C VAL A 65 -9.34 51.05 -33.52
N SER A 66 -8.44 51.97 -33.19
CA SER A 66 -8.67 53.40 -33.40
C SER A 66 -8.43 53.71 -34.88
N LEU A 67 -9.49 54.13 -35.58
CA LEU A 67 -9.49 54.57 -36.98
C LEU A 67 -9.37 56.09 -37.05
#